data_AF-A0A7X8QMG4-F1
#
_entry.id   AF-A0A7X8QMG4-F1
#
_cell.length_a   1.000
_cell.length_b   1.000
_cell.length_c   1.000
_cell.angle_alpha   90.00
_cell.angle_beta   90.00
_cell.angle_gamma   90.00
#
_symmetry.space_group_name_H-M   'P 1'
#
loop_
_entity.id
_entity.type
_entity.pdbx_description
1 polymer ?
#
loop_
_entity_poly.entity_id
_entity_poly.type
_entity_poly.pdbx_seq_one_letter_code
_entity_poly.pdbx_strand_id
1 'polypeptide(L)'
;MKVEKLVLQSLGDYAVAPYNFVSLPEQSVARYKDREDLPAHNVYKHEENKELLNGYIQYQLVAETPIIVSDGNNKERQAYFFKNSNGQYAIPGNTIRGMVRSNAQILSLSSLVGQPNEIGEYPDSDISNTRFMFREIAANDALGEKYKQILNIDQEQRISRALKTGYIYKNGEDYYIQPAVEVMAGKPYQRLDERTLRRILDPDTKGVQFMYTSKDLKWKNKSYAPYMTPVSFVLDNINKKIKKIGNPGQYQYNGYLLSGKFIFKKKAHYIIGDMDPKQDAILVKKDMIEFYKNDLIATKKMRKKDEKIELDWKYYDLPDSEKSKPLFYILEGDFFHFGFTPYLRMFYNKTVLDGVPKTHKKVEGISYVNGIFGFSNVQLKGSKKPVSYKSRVGFEDAVVEGEAVVDEESSVKLLLAEPKPTSYNLYLKQNLNASKKELAIYDGDFRIGGVKQYWLRNHLWTWEPEKGWNENMITHVHPLQKGTIFTGKIYFENLHEDELGLLLWALQLEEGCYQNLGLAKAYGYGRVKINQIQ
;
A
#
# COMPACT_ATOMS: atom_id res chain seq x y z
N MET A 1 -21.08 -12.53 30.95
CA MET A 1 -21.30 -11.06 30.85
C MET A 1 -21.23 -10.65 29.40
N LYS A 2 -22.25 -9.94 28.89
CA LYS A 2 -22.27 -9.40 27.52
C LYS A 2 -21.18 -8.34 27.35
N VAL A 3 -20.61 -8.24 26.15
CA VAL A 3 -19.65 -7.19 25.81
C VAL A 3 -20.41 -5.90 25.54
N GLU A 4 -19.98 -4.80 26.16
CA GLU A 4 -20.59 -3.49 25.98
C GLU A 4 -20.44 -3.02 24.52
N LYS A 5 -21.46 -2.33 23.99
CA LYS A 5 -21.47 -1.76 22.64
C LYS A 5 -21.53 -0.24 22.73
N LEU A 6 -20.56 0.44 22.14
CA LEU A 6 -20.44 1.90 22.15
C LEU A 6 -20.51 2.48 20.73
N VAL A 7 -21.15 3.64 20.57
CA VAL A 7 -21.28 4.33 19.28
C VAL A 7 -20.01 5.14 19.00
N LEU A 8 -19.55 5.16 17.74
CA LEU A 8 -18.30 5.82 17.33
C LEU A 8 -18.26 7.36 17.45
N GLN A 9 -19.31 7.97 17.99
CA GLN A 9 -19.53 9.42 17.99
C GLN A 9 -18.87 10.18 19.17
N SER A 10 -18.07 9.54 20.03
CA SER A 10 -17.58 10.15 21.29
C SER A 10 -16.19 10.81 21.24
N LEU A 11 -15.48 10.84 20.10
CA LEU A 11 -14.06 11.26 20.06
C LEU A 11 -13.80 12.71 19.55
N GLY A 12 -14.83 13.52 19.33
CA GLY A 12 -14.70 14.96 19.02
C GLY A 12 -13.89 15.28 17.74
N ASP A 13 -13.20 16.43 17.72
CA ASP A 13 -12.45 16.97 16.57
C ASP A 13 -11.13 16.23 16.22
N TYR A 14 -10.83 15.10 16.90
CA TYR A 14 -9.58 14.37 16.74
C TYR A 14 -9.77 13.11 15.89
N ALA A 15 -8.99 12.99 14.82
CA ALA A 15 -8.87 11.74 14.09
C ALA A 15 -8.06 10.74 14.93
N VAL A 16 -8.73 9.81 15.61
CA VAL A 16 -8.08 8.77 16.41
C VAL A 16 -7.94 7.50 15.56
N ALA A 17 -6.71 7.12 15.22
CA ALA A 17 -6.46 5.83 14.58
C ALA A 17 -6.82 4.69 15.54
N PRO A 18 -7.46 3.60 15.07
CA PRO A 18 -7.81 2.46 15.92
C PRO A 18 -6.59 1.57 16.27
N TYR A 19 -5.39 2.05 15.98
CA TYR A 19 -4.12 1.38 16.20
C TYR A 19 -3.05 2.40 16.60
N ASN A 20 -1.96 1.87 17.15
CA ASN A 20 -0.72 2.58 17.41
C ASN A 20 0.45 1.73 16.90
N PHE A 21 1.68 2.16 17.15
CA PHE A 21 2.89 1.45 16.75
C PHE A 21 3.79 1.18 17.95
N VAL A 22 4.30 -0.05 18.03
CA VAL A 22 5.48 -0.34 18.83
C VAL A 22 6.69 0.15 18.04
N SER A 23 7.41 1.13 18.60
CA SER A 23 8.59 1.70 17.93
C SER A 23 9.63 0.63 17.64
N LEU A 24 10.33 0.78 16.52
CA LEU A 24 11.51 -0.05 16.26
C LEU A 24 12.60 0.25 17.28
N PRO A 25 13.34 -0.77 17.77
CA PRO A 25 14.45 -0.54 18.67
C PRO A 25 15.57 0.23 17.99
N GLU A 26 16.31 1.06 18.74
CA GLU A 26 17.46 1.79 18.18
C GLU A 26 18.61 0.85 17.81
N GLN A 27 18.70 -0.33 18.42
CA GLN A 27 19.63 -1.39 18.06
C GLN A 27 18.90 -2.72 17.96
N SER A 28 19.18 -3.47 16.90
CA SER A 28 18.60 -4.79 16.68
C SER A 28 19.57 -5.88 17.12
N VAL A 29 19.02 -6.97 17.63
CA VAL A 29 19.80 -8.09 18.19
C VAL A 29 19.83 -9.27 17.23
N ALA A 30 21.03 -9.79 16.98
CA ALA A 30 21.27 -11.09 16.38
C ALA A 30 21.61 -12.12 17.46
N ARG A 31 21.15 -13.35 17.29
CA ARG A 31 21.42 -14.46 18.21
C ARG A 31 22.55 -15.36 17.72
N TYR A 32 22.65 -15.54 16.41
CA TYR A 32 23.67 -16.36 15.76
C TYR A 32 24.55 -15.46 14.92
N LYS A 33 25.87 -15.69 14.89
CA LYS A 33 26.78 -14.87 14.10
C LYS A 33 26.67 -15.24 12.62
N ASP A 34 26.66 -16.53 12.33
CA ASP A 34 26.63 -17.06 10.96
C ASP A 34 25.68 -18.26 10.85
N ARG A 35 25.60 -18.84 9.64
CA ARG A 35 24.75 -20.00 9.37
C ARG A 35 25.20 -21.23 10.14
N GLU A 36 26.51 -21.39 10.30
CA GLU A 36 27.16 -22.54 10.93
C GLU A 36 26.85 -22.62 12.43
N ASP A 37 26.51 -21.49 13.05
CA ASP A 37 26.08 -21.42 14.45
C ASP A 37 24.61 -21.87 14.64
N LEU A 38 23.84 -22.01 13.55
CA LEU A 38 22.44 -22.44 13.67
C LEU A 38 22.36 -23.93 14.01
N PRO A 39 21.45 -24.34 14.89
CA PRO A 39 21.23 -25.75 15.18
C PRO A 39 20.90 -26.57 13.92
N ALA A 40 21.68 -27.61 13.68
CA ALA A 40 21.45 -28.53 12.58
C ALA A 40 20.21 -29.40 12.85
N HIS A 41 19.39 -29.65 11.84
CA HIS A 41 18.15 -30.44 12.01
C HIS A 41 18.41 -31.93 12.27
N ASN A 42 19.61 -32.44 11.98
CA ASN A 42 20.00 -33.83 12.17
C ASN A 42 20.84 -34.06 13.44
N VAL A 43 20.95 -33.07 14.32
CA VAL A 43 21.76 -33.15 15.54
C VAL A 43 20.93 -32.65 16.72
N TYR A 44 20.86 -33.44 17.80
CA TYR A 44 20.06 -33.14 19.00
C TYR A 44 20.89 -32.54 20.15
N LYS A 45 22.17 -32.25 19.91
CA LYS A 45 23.11 -31.61 20.84
C LYS A 45 23.83 -30.48 20.11
N HIS A 46 23.98 -29.33 20.75
CA HIS A 46 24.77 -28.22 20.23
C HIS A 46 26.10 -28.10 20.98
N GLU A 47 26.95 -27.15 20.59
CA GLU A 47 28.23 -26.79 21.23
C GLU A 47 28.29 -27.13 22.74
N GLU A 48 29.43 -27.68 23.18
CA GLU A 48 29.67 -28.09 24.58
C GLU A 48 28.76 -29.22 25.10
N ASN A 49 28.17 -30.06 24.24
CA ASN A 49 27.30 -31.19 24.61
C ASN A 49 25.98 -30.79 25.29
N LYS A 50 25.54 -29.52 25.19
CA LYS A 50 24.23 -29.12 25.70
C LYS A 50 23.12 -29.72 24.83
N GLU A 51 22.16 -30.37 25.47
CA GLU A 51 21.01 -30.96 24.80
C GLU A 51 20.08 -29.86 24.28
N LEU A 52 19.61 -30.03 23.04
CA LEU A 52 18.62 -29.16 22.44
C LEU A 52 17.22 -29.68 22.76
N LEU A 53 16.30 -28.75 23.01
CA LEU A 53 14.95 -29.05 23.45
C LEU A 53 14.06 -29.40 22.25
N ASN A 54 13.31 -30.48 22.41
CA ASN A 54 12.36 -30.99 21.42
C ASN A 54 11.05 -31.31 22.14
N GLY A 55 9.91 -31.03 21.52
CA GLY A 55 8.62 -31.31 22.13
C GLY A 55 7.48 -30.55 21.49
N TYR A 56 6.43 -30.35 22.26
CA TYR A 56 5.32 -29.49 21.87
C TYR A 56 4.84 -28.67 23.07
N ILE A 57 4.28 -27.50 22.77
CA ILE A 57 3.58 -26.64 23.71
C ILE A 57 2.08 -26.81 23.41
N GLN A 58 1.30 -27.25 24.39
CA GLN A 58 -0.15 -27.24 24.28
C GLN A 58 -0.70 -25.98 24.94
N TYR A 59 -1.59 -25.26 24.27
CA TYR A 59 -2.14 -24.02 24.79
C TYR A 59 -3.65 -23.93 24.63
N GLN A 60 -4.28 -23.21 25.56
CA GLN A 60 -5.68 -22.79 25.47
C GLN A 60 -5.76 -21.27 25.28
N LEU A 61 -6.48 -20.86 24.25
CA LEU A 61 -6.76 -19.46 23.91
C LEU A 61 -8.24 -19.18 24.14
N VAL A 62 -8.55 -18.10 24.85
CA VAL A 62 -9.94 -17.72 25.19
C VAL A 62 -10.28 -16.39 24.52
N ALA A 63 -11.42 -16.34 23.84
CA ALA A 63 -11.97 -15.13 23.27
C ALA A 63 -12.57 -14.23 24.37
N GLU A 64 -12.00 -13.05 24.60
CA GLU A 64 -12.49 -12.07 25.59
C GLU A 64 -13.53 -11.11 25.02
N THR A 65 -13.66 -11.10 23.70
CA THR A 65 -14.68 -10.42 22.89
C THR A 65 -15.07 -11.34 21.73
N PRO A 66 -16.23 -11.14 21.07
CA PRO A 66 -16.58 -11.89 19.87
C PRO A 66 -15.44 -11.89 18.85
N ILE A 67 -15.16 -13.05 18.26
CA ILE A 67 -13.97 -13.29 17.46
C ILE A 67 -14.35 -13.73 16.04
N ILE A 68 -13.67 -13.19 15.04
CA ILE A 68 -13.91 -13.53 13.62
C ILE A 68 -12.59 -13.75 12.89
N VAL A 69 -12.12 -15.00 12.88
CA VAL A 69 -11.00 -15.40 12.02
C VAL A 69 -11.60 -16.03 10.76
N SER A 70 -11.35 -15.46 9.60
CA SER A 70 -12.01 -15.81 8.34
C SER A 70 -10.96 -16.00 7.23
N ASP A 71 -11.23 -16.90 6.29
CA ASP A 71 -10.43 -17.14 5.08
C ASP A 71 -10.77 -16.20 3.92
N GLY A 72 -11.73 -15.30 4.13
CA GLY A 72 -12.12 -14.28 3.17
C GLY A 72 -13.61 -14.02 3.18
N ASN A 73 -14.06 -13.19 2.25
CA ASN A 73 -15.47 -12.86 2.11
C ASN A 73 -16.00 -13.57 0.87
N ASN A 74 -17.22 -14.09 0.93
CA ASN A 74 -17.88 -14.62 -0.26
C ASN A 74 -18.28 -13.48 -1.24
N LYS A 75 -18.86 -13.82 -2.39
CA LYS A 75 -19.32 -12.84 -3.40
C LYS A 75 -20.35 -11.83 -2.83
N GLU A 76 -21.10 -12.24 -1.81
CA GLU A 76 -22.10 -11.42 -1.10
C GLU A 76 -21.50 -10.67 0.11
N ARG A 77 -20.17 -10.72 0.25
CA ARG A 77 -19.39 -10.04 1.29
C ARG A 77 -19.76 -10.44 2.71
N GLN A 78 -20.18 -11.69 2.87
CA GLN A 78 -20.30 -12.38 4.15
C GLN A 78 -18.94 -12.96 4.52
N ALA A 79 -18.47 -12.65 5.72
CA ALA A 79 -17.26 -13.21 6.32
C ALA A 79 -17.68 -14.15 7.45
N TYR A 80 -17.57 -15.45 7.20
CA TYR A 80 -17.84 -16.50 8.18
C TYR A 80 -16.55 -16.91 8.89
N PHE A 81 -16.71 -17.47 10.08
CA PHE A 81 -15.58 -18.02 10.81
C PHE A 81 -14.99 -19.23 10.09
N PHE A 82 -13.66 -19.31 10.04
CA PHE A 82 -12.91 -20.36 9.38
C PHE A 82 -13.27 -21.74 9.92
N LYS A 83 -13.39 -22.70 9.01
CA LYS A 83 -13.47 -24.13 9.33
C LYS A 83 -12.30 -24.86 8.69
N ASN A 84 -11.67 -25.75 9.45
CA ASN A 84 -10.60 -26.58 8.93
C ASN A 84 -11.13 -27.64 7.96
N SER A 85 -10.24 -28.46 7.39
CA SER A 85 -10.61 -29.55 6.45
C SER A 85 -11.57 -30.58 7.03
N ASN A 86 -11.68 -30.68 8.36
CA ASN A 86 -12.60 -31.57 9.06
C ASN A 86 -13.95 -30.91 9.35
N GLY A 87 -14.17 -29.68 8.88
CA GLY A 87 -15.40 -28.92 9.13
C GLY A 87 -15.50 -28.31 10.53
N GLN A 88 -14.43 -28.36 11.32
CA GLN A 88 -14.40 -27.82 12.69
C GLN A 88 -14.03 -26.35 12.67
N TYR A 89 -14.70 -25.54 13.51
CA TYR A 89 -14.30 -24.15 13.71
C TYR A 89 -12.91 -24.09 14.34
N ALA A 90 -12.01 -23.32 13.74
CA ALA A 90 -10.63 -23.24 14.19
C ALA A 90 -9.98 -21.90 13.88
N ILE A 91 -8.89 -21.58 14.58
CA ILE A 91 -7.97 -20.53 14.17
C ILE A 91 -6.83 -21.21 13.41
N PRO A 92 -6.59 -20.86 12.12
CA PRO A 92 -5.52 -21.46 11.35
C PRO A 92 -4.16 -21.36 12.03
N GLY A 93 -3.36 -22.43 11.99
CA GLY A 93 -2.02 -22.45 12.60
C GLY A 93 -1.10 -21.33 12.08
N ASN A 94 -1.26 -20.91 10.82
CA ASN A 94 -0.51 -19.77 10.25
C ASN A 94 -0.89 -18.41 10.87
N THR A 95 -2.11 -18.28 11.40
CA THR A 95 -2.61 -17.05 12.06
C THR A 95 -1.98 -16.93 13.44
N ILE A 96 -1.96 -18.04 14.20
CA ILE A 96 -1.25 -18.10 15.49
C ILE A 96 0.25 -17.92 15.27
N ARG A 97 0.85 -18.61 14.29
CA ARG A 97 2.26 -18.44 13.93
C ARG A 97 2.61 -16.99 13.62
N GLY A 98 1.77 -16.28 12.87
CA GLY A 98 1.98 -14.87 12.54
C GLY A 98 1.94 -13.96 13.77
N MET A 99 0.97 -14.19 14.67
CA MET A 99 0.85 -13.47 15.93
C MET A 99 2.08 -13.69 16.83
N VAL A 100 2.44 -14.96 17.09
CA VAL A 100 3.58 -15.31 17.94
C VAL A 100 4.90 -14.83 17.32
N ARG A 101 5.08 -14.97 16.00
CA ARG A 101 6.26 -14.44 15.29
C ARG A 101 6.37 -12.92 15.47
N SER A 102 5.28 -12.17 15.30
CA SER A 102 5.29 -10.71 15.46
C SER A 102 5.62 -10.29 16.89
N ASN A 103 5.12 -11.00 17.90
CA ASN A 103 5.47 -10.74 19.30
C ASN A 103 6.95 -11.07 19.56
N ALA A 104 7.42 -12.23 19.10
CA ALA A 104 8.83 -12.63 19.22
C ALA A 104 9.76 -11.61 18.56
N GLN A 105 9.39 -11.02 17.42
CA GLN A 105 10.16 -9.95 16.76
C GLN A 105 10.33 -8.73 17.66
N ILE A 106 9.24 -8.29 18.30
CA ILE A 106 9.25 -7.16 19.22
C ILE A 106 10.07 -7.49 20.47
N LEU A 107 9.78 -8.62 21.13
CA LEU A 107 10.37 -9.00 22.42
C LEU A 107 11.88 -9.30 22.32
N SER A 108 12.33 -9.85 21.19
CA SER A 108 13.75 -10.13 20.95
C SER A 108 14.52 -8.98 20.31
N LEU A 109 13.86 -7.84 20.05
CA LEU A 109 14.45 -6.69 19.34
C LEU A 109 15.04 -7.10 17.98
N SER A 110 14.42 -8.07 17.31
CA SER A 110 14.89 -8.58 16.02
C SER A 110 14.86 -7.47 14.96
N SER A 111 15.81 -7.50 14.01
CA SER A 111 15.70 -6.68 12.82
C SER A 111 14.48 -7.12 11.99
N LEU A 112 13.73 -6.14 11.51
CA LEU A 112 12.66 -6.33 10.52
C LEU A 112 13.12 -6.06 9.09
N VAL A 113 14.38 -5.65 8.93
CA VAL A 113 14.99 -5.36 7.64
C VAL A 113 16.02 -6.43 7.32
N GLY A 114 15.78 -7.13 6.22
CA GLY A 114 16.72 -8.10 5.66
C GLY A 114 17.94 -7.44 5.02
N GLN A 115 18.81 -8.25 4.44
CA GLN A 115 19.97 -7.75 3.70
C GLN A 115 19.59 -7.43 2.25
N PRO A 116 20.21 -6.41 1.65
CA PRO A 116 20.04 -6.16 0.23
C PRO A 116 20.70 -7.28 -0.60
N ASN A 117 20.08 -7.68 -1.71
CA ASN A 117 20.71 -8.50 -2.73
C ASN A 117 21.68 -7.68 -3.59
N GLU A 118 22.34 -8.32 -4.57
CA GLU A 118 23.34 -7.67 -5.45
C GLU A 118 22.82 -6.45 -6.22
N ILE A 119 21.50 -6.39 -6.47
CA ILE A 119 20.82 -5.30 -7.17
C ILE A 119 20.17 -4.29 -6.21
N GLY A 120 20.40 -4.40 -4.89
CA GLY A 120 19.96 -3.43 -3.88
C GLY A 120 18.52 -3.60 -3.39
N GLU A 121 17.86 -4.70 -3.72
CA GLU A 121 16.52 -5.03 -3.23
C GLU A 121 16.57 -5.78 -1.90
N TYR A 122 15.51 -5.69 -1.11
CA TYR A 122 15.41 -6.30 0.22
C TYR A 122 14.37 -7.43 0.23
N PRO A 123 14.66 -8.60 -0.39
CA PRO A 123 13.69 -9.67 -0.57
C PRO A 123 13.18 -10.27 0.75
N ASP A 124 14.02 -10.29 1.78
CA ASP A 124 13.73 -10.92 3.09
C ASP A 124 13.45 -9.91 4.20
N SER A 125 12.94 -8.74 3.81
CA SER A 125 12.56 -7.69 4.74
C SER A 125 11.06 -7.78 5.05
N ASP A 126 10.70 -7.78 6.33
CA ASP A 126 9.31 -7.64 6.77
C ASP A 126 8.75 -6.24 6.42
N ILE A 127 9.65 -5.27 6.19
CA ILE A 127 9.31 -3.92 5.73
C ILE A 127 9.70 -3.78 4.25
N SER A 128 8.71 -3.63 3.37
CA SER A 128 8.97 -3.42 1.94
C SER A 128 9.75 -2.12 1.68
N ASN A 129 10.77 -2.17 0.81
CA ASN A 129 11.50 -0.99 0.35
C ASN A 129 10.74 -0.19 -0.72
N THR A 130 9.51 0.24 -0.39
CA THR A 130 8.63 0.89 -1.36
C THR A 130 8.89 2.40 -1.43
N ARG A 131 8.93 2.94 -2.64
CA ARG A 131 8.82 4.39 -2.90
C ARG A 131 7.35 4.71 -3.22
N PHE A 132 6.69 5.46 -2.34
CA PHE A 132 5.30 5.82 -2.59
C PHE A 132 5.18 6.95 -3.63
N MET A 133 4.01 7.02 -4.24
CA MET A 133 3.59 8.19 -5.02
C MET A 133 2.51 8.96 -4.29
N PHE A 134 2.49 10.29 -4.47
CA PHE A 134 1.51 11.17 -3.87
C PHE A 134 0.88 12.11 -4.90
N ARG A 135 -0.32 12.60 -4.59
CA ARG A 135 -0.96 13.68 -5.33
C ARG A 135 -1.88 14.40 -4.37
N GLU A 136 -1.52 15.64 -4.05
CA GLU A 136 -2.26 16.44 -3.09
C GLU A 136 -2.48 17.85 -3.63
N ILE A 137 -3.64 18.07 -4.24
CA ILE A 137 -3.95 19.31 -4.97
C ILE A 137 -4.59 20.34 -4.04
N ALA A 138 -5.37 19.88 -3.06
CA ALA A 138 -6.30 20.73 -2.31
C ALA A 138 -5.90 20.93 -0.85
N ALA A 139 -5.00 20.09 -0.30
CA ALA A 139 -4.58 20.26 1.08
C ALA A 139 -3.70 21.50 1.30
N ASN A 140 -3.79 22.01 2.53
CA ASN A 140 -2.95 23.08 3.08
C ASN A 140 -2.08 22.49 4.21
N ASP A 141 -1.36 21.42 3.88
CA ASP A 141 -0.44 20.69 4.74
C ASP A 141 0.95 20.58 4.06
N ALA A 142 1.90 19.93 4.73
CA ALA A 142 3.27 19.78 4.23
C ALA A 142 3.31 19.18 2.81
N LEU A 143 2.48 18.16 2.56
CA LEU A 143 2.42 17.47 1.28
C LEU A 143 1.81 18.32 0.17
N GLY A 144 0.74 19.05 0.48
CA GLY A 144 0.09 19.98 -0.44
C GLY A 144 0.99 21.14 -0.84
N GLU A 145 1.76 21.69 0.11
CA GLU A 145 2.74 22.74 -0.19
C GLU A 145 3.87 22.23 -1.09
N LYS A 146 4.44 21.06 -0.78
CA LYS A 146 5.42 20.39 -1.65
C LYS A 146 4.86 20.19 -3.06
N TYR A 147 3.65 19.64 -3.17
CA TYR A 147 3.04 19.34 -4.48
C TYR A 147 2.81 20.62 -5.32
N LYS A 148 2.35 21.71 -4.69
CA LYS A 148 2.15 23.02 -5.36
C LYS A 148 3.48 23.61 -5.82
N GLN A 149 4.53 23.53 -5.00
CA GLN A 149 5.87 24.02 -5.33
C GLN A 149 6.42 23.31 -6.56
N ILE A 150 6.35 21.97 -6.60
CA ILE A 150 6.88 21.21 -7.74
C ILE A 150 6.09 21.52 -9.02
N LEU A 151 4.75 21.57 -8.94
CA LEU A 151 3.96 21.89 -10.12
C LEU A 151 4.14 23.34 -10.59
N ASN A 152 4.50 24.28 -9.73
CA ASN A 152 4.61 25.70 -10.07
C ASN A 152 3.39 26.18 -10.89
N ILE A 153 2.20 26.07 -10.28
CA ILE A 153 0.93 26.30 -10.97
C ILE A 153 0.73 27.79 -11.22
N ASP A 154 0.58 28.16 -12.49
CA ASP A 154 0.06 29.45 -12.91
C ASP A 154 -1.45 29.49 -12.64
N GLN A 155 -1.87 30.32 -11.67
CA GLN A 155 -3.27 30.38 -11.24
C GLN A 155 -4.19 30.98 -12.30
N GLU A 156 -3.69 31.91 -13.13
CA GLU A 156 -4.48 32.57 -14.17
C GLU A 156 -4.75 31.62 -15.34
N GLN A 157 -3.68 30.97 -15.82
CA GLN A 157 -3.76 30.04 -16.95
C GLN A 157 -4.24 28.64 -16.51
N ARG A 158 -4.18 28.34 -15.21
CA ARG A 158 -4.52 27.04 -14.61
C ARG A 158 -3.72 25.89 -15.22
N ILE A 159 -2.44 26.14 -15.45
CA ILE A 159 -1.46 25.19 -15.96
C ILE A 159 -0.25 25.14 -15.02
N SER A 160 0.46 24.02 -15.01
CA SER A 160 1.77 23.90 -14.38
C SER A 160 2.83 24.42 -15.33
N ARG A 161 3.73 25.28 -14.84
CA ARG A 161 4.89 25.76 -15.60
C ARG A 161 6.07 24.78 -15.56
N ALA A 162 6.10 23.89 -14.57
CA ALA A 162 7.14 22.87 -14.44
C ALA A 162 6.90 21.63 -15.33
N LEU A 163 5.64 21.35 -15.69
CA LEU A 163 5.32 20.24 -16.57
C LEU A 163 5.88 20.45 -17.97
N LYS A 164 6.45 19.39 -18.53
CA LYS A 164 6.70 19.22 -19.95
C LYS A 164 5.72 18.19 -20.52
N THR A 165 5.68 18.10 -21.84
CA THR A 165 4.87 17.15 -22.59
C THR A 165 5.73 16.32 -23.51
N GLY A 166 5.26 15.12 -23.82
CA GLY A 166 5.98 14.20 -24.67
C GLY A 166 5.18 12.94 -24.95
N TYR A 167 5.86 11.97 -25.56
CA TYR A 167 5.27 10.74 -26.04
C TYR A 167 6.09 9.56 -25.55
N ILE A 168 5.52 8.74 -24.67
CA ILE A 168 6.17 7.52 -24.17
C ILE A 168 5.95 6.40 -25.16
N TYR A 169 6.98 5.63 -25.44
CA TYR A 169 6.92 4.42 -26.23
C TYR A 169 7.86 3.37 -25.63
N LYS A 170 7.58 2.10 -25.92
CA LYS A 170 8.43 0.98 -25.54
C LYS A 170 9.31 0.61 -26.73
N ASN A 171 10.62 0.46 -26.51
CA ASN A 171 11.57 -0.06 -27.48
C ASN A 171 12.41 -1.14 -26.81
N GLY A 172 12.27 -2.38 -27.26
CA GLY A 172 12.80 -3.55 -26.54
C GLY A 172 12.15 -3.66 -25.14
N GLU A 173 12.98 -3.73 -24.10
CA GLU A 173 12.54 -3.76 -22.69
C GLU A 173 12.48 -2.38 -22.04
N ASP A 174 12.95 -1.34 -22.72
CA ASP A 174 13.10 -0.01 -22.16
C ASP A 174 11.99 0.94 -22.65
N TYR A 175 11.72 1.93 -21.81
CA TYR A 175 10.77 2.99 -22.12
C TYR A 175 11.51 4.28 -22.43
N TYR A 176 11.06 4.95 -23.48
CA TYR A 176 11.62 6.21 -23.94
C TYR A 176 10.53 7.25 -24.05
N ILE A 177 10.90 8.51 -23.87
CA ILE A 177 9.99 9.64 -24.04
C ILE A 177 10.57 10.59 -25.07
N GLN A 178 9.85 10.71 -26.19
CA GLN A 178 10.12 11.74 -27.18
C GLN A 178 9.49 13.05 -26.70
N PRO A 179 10.26 14.12 -26.42
CA PRO A 179 9.70 15.42 -26.04
C PRO A 179 8.76 15.94 -27.13
N ALA A 180 7.73 16.68 -26.72
CA ALA A 180 6.81 17.35 -27.64
C ALA A 180 7.22 18.81 -27.84
N VAL A 181 6.88 19.36 -29.00
CA VAL A 181 6.99 20.80 -29.28
C VAL A 181 6.04 21.54 -28.34
N GLU A 182 6.51 22.63 -27.71
CA GLU A 182 5.62 23.48 -26.92
C GLU A 182 4.47 24.02 -27.79
N VAL A 183 3.25 23.98 -27.26
CA VAL A 183 2.07 24.48 -28.00
C VAL A 183 2.20 25.97 -28.29
N MET A 184 2.79 26.73 -27.35
CA MET A 184 3.19 28.13 -27.52
C MET A 184 4.42 28.39 -26.65
N ALA A 185 5.20 29.43 -26.95
CA ALA A 185 6.38 29.78 -26.16
C ALA A 185 6.06 29.89 -24.65
N GLY A 186 6.73 29.05 -23.84
CA GLY A 186 6.55 28.95 -22.39
C GLY A 186 5.26 28.23 -21.97
N LYS A 187 4.57 27.57 -22.90
CA LYS A 187 3.34 26.78 -22.67
C LYS A 187 3.51 25.39 -23.30
N PRO A 188 3.99 24.40 -22.52
CA PRO A 188 4.20 23.04 -22.99
C PRO A 188 2.88 22.32 -23.35
N TYR A 189 1.76 22.82 -22.84
CA TYR A 189 0.41 22.37 -23.19
C TYR A 189 -0.61 23.49 -23.06
N GLN A 190 -1.77 23.32 -23.69
CA GLN A 190 -2.90 24.24 -23.56
C GLN A 190 -4.07 23.57 -22.84
N ARG A 191 -4.57 24.20 -21.77
CA ARG A 191 -5.82 23.82 -21.12
C ARG A 191 -7.01 24.43 -21.86
N LEU A 192 -8.03 23.63 -22.14
CA LEU A 192 -9.30 24.03 -22.75
C LEU A 192 -10.45 23.68 -21.82
N ASP A 193 -11.32 24.66 -21.53
CA ASP A 193 -12.63 24.35 -20.94
C ASP A 193 -13.52 23.70 -22.00
N GLU A 194 -14.35 22.73 -21.61
CA GLU A 194 -15.22 21.99 -22.54
C GLU A 194 -16.14 22.93 -23.34
N ARG A 195 -16.62 24.03 -22.74
CA ARG A 195 -17.42 25.02 -23.47
C ARG A 195 -16.62 25.67 -24.60
N THR A 196 -15.33 25.94 -24.36
CA THR A 196 -14.42 26.47 -25.36
C THR A 196 -14.14 25.44 -26.44
N LEU A 197 -13.84 24.19 -26.06
CA LEU A 197 -13.61 23.09 -26.98
C LEU A 197 -14.77 22.92 -27.97
N ARG A 198 -16.02 22.87 -27.47
CA ARG A 198 -17.23 22.76 -28.30
C ARG A 198 -17.43 23.90 -29.31
N ARG A 199 -16.84 25.07 -29.06
CA ARG A 199 -16.96 26.24 -29.94
C ARG A 199 -15.92 26.22 -31.05
N ILE A 200 -14.72 25.71 -30.77
CA ILE A 200 -13.57 25.78 -31.67
C ILE A 200 -13.27 24.46 -32.38
N LEU A 201 -13.91 23.36 -31.96
CA LEU A 201 -13.79 22.04 -32.57
C LEU A 201 -14.65 21.96 -33.83
N ASP A 202 -14.06 21.52 -34.93
CA ASP A 202 -14.81 21.25 -36.14
C ASP A 202 -15.73 20.03 -35.93
N PRO A 203 -16.98 20.08 -36.41
CA PRO A 203 -17.99 19.04 -36.16
C PRO A 203 -17.56 17.61 -36.55
N ASP A 204 -16.77 17.48 -37.61
CA ASP A 204 -16.34 16.18 -38.17
C ASP A 204 -15.06 15.62 -37.52
N THR A 205 -14.58 16.24 -36.44
CA THR A 205 -13.37 15.78 -35.75
C THR A 205 -13.64 14.46 -35.01
N LYS A 206 -12.98 13.39 -35.43
CA LYS A 206 -13.20 12.04 -34.89
C LYS A 206 -12.50 11.86 -33.54
N GLY A 207 -13.05 10.99 -32.68
CA GLY A 207 -12.39 10.52 -31.44
C GLY A 207 -12.54 11.41 -30.20
N VAL A 208 -13.05 12.64 -30.36
CA VAL A 208 -13.22 13.59 -29.25
C VAL A 208 -14.45 13.25 -28.41
N GLN A 209 -14.25 13.04 -27.10
CA GLN A 209 -15.34 12.79 -26.16
C GLN A 209 -15.62 14.01 -25.29
N PHE A 210 -16.90 14.27 -24.99
CA PHE A 210 -17.33 15.33 -24.09
C PHE A 210 -17.83 14.78 -22.75
N MET A 211 -17.41 15.40 -21.64
CA MET A 211 -17.77 14.97 -20.29
C MET A 211 -19.23 15.28 -19.95
N TYR A 212 -19.84 16.25 -20.62
CA TYR A 212 -21.22 16.67 -20.41
C TYR A 212 -22.07 16.46 -21.66
N THR A 213 -23.40 16.43 -21.49
CA THR A 213 -24.32 16.25 -22.62
C THR A 213 -24.53 17.52 -23.45
N SER A 214 -24.41 18.70 -22.84
CA SER A 214 -24.67 19.99 -23.49
C SER A 214 -23.68 21.09 -23.06
N LYS A 215 -23.75 22.26 -23.71
CA LYS A 215 -22.91 23.45 -23.43
C LYS A 215 -23.15 24.08 -22.05
N ASP A 216 -24.23 23.71 -21.39
CA ASP A 216 -24.56 24.18 -20.04
C ASP A 216 -23.76 23.44 -18.96
N LEU A 217 -23.13 22.32 -19.31
CA LEU A 217 -22.27 21.51 -18.43
C LEU A 217 -22.96 21.10 -17.11
N LYS A 218 -24.28 20.86 -17.17
CA LYS A 218 -25.12 20.46 -16.02
C LYS A 218 -25.09 18.95 -15.80
N TRP A 219 -25.30 18.19 -16.88
CA TRP A 219 -25.49 16.74 -16.81
C TRP A 219 -24.27 16.00 -17.35
N LYS A 220 -23.73 15.07 -16.55
CA LYS A 220 -22.65 14.18 -16.96
C LYS A 220 -23.11 13.35 -18.16
N ASN A 221 -22.29 13.29 -19.21
CA ASN A 221 -22.44 12.33 -20.28
C ASN A 221 -22.13 10.92 -19.75
N LYS A 222 -23.15 10.05 -19.68
CA LYS A 222 -22.99 8.68 -19.17
C LYS A 222 -22.05 7.83 -20.02
N SER A 223 -21.94 8.14 -21.32
CA SER A 223 -21.07 7.44 -22.26
C SER A 223 -19.65 8.01 -22.33
N TYR A 224 -19.31 9.02 -21.52
CA TYR A 224 -17.98 9.61 -21.53
C TYR A 224 -16.93 8.58 -21.10
N ALA A 225 -15.94 8.37 -21.97
CA ALA A 225 -14.72 7.65 -21.68
C ALA A 225 -13.50 8.60 -21.80
N PRO A 226 -12.46 8.41 -20.98
CA PRO A 226 -11.21 9.13 -21.16
C PRO A 226 -10.59 8.79 -22.52
N TYR A 227 -9.96 9.77 -23.18
CA TYR A 227 -9.48 9.63 -24.55
C TYR A 227 -8.20 10.42 -24.82
N MET A 228 -7.48 9.97 -25.85
CA MET A 228 -6.33 10.63 -26.46
C MET A 228 -6.53 10.53 -27.97
N THR A 229 -6.61 11.66 -28.64
CA THR A 229 -6.96 11.72 -30.06
C THR A 229 -5.99 12.64 -30.78
N PRO A 230 -5.35 12.19 -31.87
CA PRO A 230 -4.52 13.06 -32.69
C PRO A 230 -5.42 14.11 -33.35
N VAL A 231 -4.97 15.36 -33.36
CA VAL A 231 -5.69 16.51 -33.90
C VAL A 231 -4.71 17.46 -34.59
N SER A 232 -5.23 18.38 -35.38
CA SER A 232 -4.50 19.58 -35.77
C SER A 232 -5.22 20.83 -35.26
N PHE A 233 -4.49 21.95 -35.12
CA PHE A 233 -5.04 23.18 -34.57
C PHE A 233 -4.41 24.46 -35.14
N VAL A 234 -5.13 25.56 -34.99
CA VAL A 234 -4.67 26.92 -35.33
C VAL A 234 -4.39 27.71 -34.06
N LEU A 235 -3.21 28.30 -33.98
CA LEU A 235 -2.81 29.19 -32.89
C LEU A 235 -3.20 30.64 -33.20
N ASP A 236 -3.72 31.33 -32.20
CA ASP A 236 -3.77 32.78 -32.14
C ASP A 236 -2.57 33.25 -31.30
N ASN A 237 -1.49 33.62 -31.99
CA ASN A 237 -0.23 34.02 -31.36
C ASN A 237 -0.36 35.33 -30.57
N ILE A 238 -1.30 36.21 -30.95
CA ILE A 238 -1.53 37.48 -30.28
C ILE A 238 -2.21 37.22 -28.93
N ASN A 239 -3.29 36.44 -28.93
CA ASN A 239 -4.05 36.15 -27.72
C ASN A 239 -3.57 34.92 -26.93
N LYS A 240 -2.51 34.25 -27.42
CA LYS A 240 -1.94 33.02 -26.85
C LYS A 240 -3.02 31.96 -26.57
N LYS A 241 -3.87 31.71 -27.57
CA LYS A 241 -5.03 30.79 -27.51
C LYS A 241 -5.10 29.90 -28.75
N ILE A 242 -5.86 28.81 -28.64
CA ILE A 242 -6.21 27.97 -29.79
C ILE A 242 -7.51 28.49 -30.41
N LYS A 243 -7.48 28.77 -31.71
CA LYS A 243 -8.59 29.35 -32.47
C LYS A 243 -9.52 28.30 -33.07
N LYS A 244 -8.95 27.20 -33.57
CA LYS A 244 -9.67 26.08 -34.20
C LYS A 244 -8.95 24.75 -33.95
N ILE A 245 -9.71 23.66 -33.92
CA ILE A 245 -9.24 22.28 -33.78
C ILE A 245 -9.97 21.40 -34.79
N GLY A 246 -9.25 20.52 -35.49
CA GLY A 246 -9.78 19.64 -36.52
C GLY A 246 -9.07 18.29 -36.55
N ASN A 247 -9.35 17.51 -37.60
CA ASN A 247 -8.68 16.23 -37.84
C ASN A 247 -7.17 16.43 -38.07
N PRO A 248 -6.32 15.41 -37.84
CA PRO A 248 -4.88 15.49 -38.12
C PRO A 248 -4.57 15.98 -39.54
N GLY A 249 -3.56 16.85 -39.69
CA GLY A 249 -3.15 17.41 -40.99
C GLY A 249 -4.06 18.49 -41.59
N GLN A 250 -5.21 18.79 -40.97
CA GLN A 250 -6.15 19.81 -41.47
C GLN A 250 -5.68 21.26 -41.24
N TYR A 251 -4.93 21.49 -40.16
CA TYR A 251 -4.45 22.81 -39.73
C TYR A 251 -2.93 22.84 -39.54
N GLN A 252 -2.39 24.05 -39.34
CA GLN A 252 -0.95 24.34 -39.32
C GLN A 252 -0.14 23.49 -38.34
N TYR A 253 -0.67 23.24 -37.15
CA TYR A 253 0.05 22.52 -36.09
C TYR A 253 -0.65 21.20 -35.79
N ASN A 254 0.13 20.12 -35.66
CA ASN A 254 -0.37 18.82 -35.22
C ASN A 254 -0.11 18.61 -33.72
N GLY A 255 -0.83 17.66 -33.14
CA GLY A 255 -0.65 17.27 -31.75
C GLY A 255 -1.75 16.33 -31.28
N TYR A 256 -1.98 16.29 -29.97
CA TYR A 256 -3.00 15.43 -29.37
C TYR A 256 -3.94 16.23 -28.46
N LEU A 257 -5.23 15.95 -28.58
CA LEU A 257 -6.26 16.37 -27.64
C LEU A 257 -6.55 15.20 -26.68
N LEU A 258 -6.50 15.46 -25.39
CA LEU A 258 -6.66 14.42 -24.37
C LEU A 258 -7.48 14.89 -23.16
N SER A 259 -8.18 13.93 -22.56
CA SER A 259 -8.84 14.11 -21.26
C SER A 259 -8.92 12.80 -20.48
N GLY A 260 -8.43 12.81 -19.24
CA GLY A 260 -8.54 11.68 -18.32
C GLY A 260 -9.94 11.44 -17.79
N LYS A 261 -10.08 10.51 -16.83
CA LYS A 261 -11.37 10.07 -16.27
C LYS A 261 -12.20 11.25 -15.73
N PHE A 262 -13.53 11.09 -15.76
CA PHE A 262 -14.45 12.09 -15.23
C PHE A 262 -14.26 12.24 -13.73
N ILE A 263 -14.17 13.48 -13.26
CA ILE A 263 -14.22 13.87 -11.86
C ILE A 263 -15.30 14.93 -11.74
N PHE A 264 -16.09 14.92 -10.66
CA PHE A 264 -17.15 15.90 -10.47
C PHE A 264 -16.60 17.33 -10.64
N LYS A 265 -17.33 18.17 -11.39
CA LYS A 265 -16.95 19.55 -11.79
C LYS A 265 -15.74 19.68 -12.74
N LYS A 266 -15.08 18.58 -13.14
CA LYS A 266 -14.00 18.66 -14.15
C LYS A 266 -14.59 19.04 -15.51
N LYS A 267 -14.02 20.08 -16.12
CA LYS A 267 -14.39 20.59 -17.46
C LYS A 267 -13.18 20.74 -18.39
N ALA A 268 -12.01 20.28 -17.95
CA ALA A 268 -10.75 20.53 -18.64
C ALA A 268 -10.37 19.41 -19.62
N HIS A 269 -10.00 19.83 -20.82
CA HIS A 269 -9.30 19.06 -21.86
C HIS A 269 -7.94 19.69 -22.10
N TYR A 270 -7.01 18.95 -22.68
CA TYR A 270 -5.64 19.42 -22.88
C TYR A 270 -5.16 19.14 -24.29
N ILE A 271 -4.50 20.12 -24.90
CA ILE A 271 -3.75 19.95 -26.13
C ILE A 271 -2.26 19.92 -25.81
N ILE A 272 -1.57 18.95 -26.37
CA ILE A 272 -0.10 18.90 -26.42
C ILE A 272 0.34 18.97 -27.89
N GLY A 273 1.51 19.53 -28.17
CA GLY A 273 2.06 19.60 -29.52
C GLY A 273 2.57 18.26 -30.01
N ASP A 274 2.92 18.17 -31.29
CA ASP A 274 3.53 16.99 -31.90
C ASP A 274 4.91 16.67 -31.32
N MET A 275 5.44 15.49 -31.61
CA MET A 275 6.82 15.13 -31.26
C MET A 275 7.81 16.18 -31.80
N ASP A 276 8.79 16.55 -30.97
CA ASP A 276 9.86 17.46 -31.38
C ASP A 276 11.03 16.64 -31.95
N PRO A 277 11.25 16.62 -33.27
CA PRO A 277 12.35 15.86 -33.87
C PRO A 277 13.73 16.48 -33.58
N LYS A 278 13.79 17.66 -32.96
CA LYS A 278 15.04 18.35 -32.62
C LYS A 278 15.57 17.97 -31.23
N GLN A 279 14.78 17.27 -30.43
CA GLN A 279 15.18 16.81 -29.10
C GLN A 279 15.38 15.30 -29.11
N ASP A 280 16.42 14.84 -28.42
CA ASP A 280 16.67 13.41 -28.25
C ASP A 280 15.61 12.78 -27.34
N ALA A 281 15.34 11.49 -27.58
CA ALA A 281 14.47 10.69 -26.73
C ALA A 281 15.13 10.49 -25.35
N ILE A 282 14.32 10.62 -24.30
CA ILE A 282 14.75 10.48 -22.90
C ILE A 282 14.51 9.03 -22.47
N LEU A 283 15.57 8.30 -22.09
CA LEU A 283 15.45 6.98 -21.48
C LEU A 283 14.82 7.10 -20.08
N VAL A 284 13.74 6.36 -19.84
CA VAL A 284 13.11 6.26 -18.53
C VAL A 284 13.78 5.13 -17.75
N LYS A 285 14.36 5.45 -16.58
CA LYS A 285 14.99 4.45 -15.71
C LYS A 285 13.97 3.35 -15.33
N LYS A 286 14.44 2.09 -15.30
CA LYS A 286 13.58 0.91 -15.05
C LYS A 286 12.86 0.97 -13.71
N ASP A 287 13.53 1.46 -12.67
CA ASP A 287 12.95 1.65 -11.33
C ASP A 287 11.74 2.61 -11.35
N MET A 288 11.76 3.67 -12.15
CA MET A 288 10.62 4.59 -12.30
C MET A 288 9.40 3.91 -12.93
N ILE A 289 9.62 3.00 -13.89
CA ILE A 289 8.57 2.19 -14.50
C ILE A 289 7.96 1.22 -13.48
N GLU A 290 8.81 0.56 -12.69
CA GLU A 290 8.38 -0.32 -11.61
C GLU A 290 7.60 0.42 -10.53
N PHE A 291 8.06 1.60 -10.10
CA PHE A 291 7.33 2.43 -9.14
C PHE A 291 5.95 2.86 -9.68
N TYR A 292 5.86 3.20 -10.97
CA TYR A 292 4.59 3.51 -11.61
C TYR A 292 3.62 2.31 -11.61
N LYS A 293 4.10 1.13 -12.01
CA LYS A 293 3.32 -0.13 -11.96
C LYS A 293 2.88 -0.46 -10.54
N ASN A 294 3.77 -0.32 -9.56
CA ASN A 294 3.48 -0.54 -8.15
C ASN A 294 2.39 0.41 -7.62
N ASP A 295 2.35 1.67 -8.04
CA ASP A 295 1.24 2.59 -7.70
C ASP A 295 -0.08 2.15 -8.37
N LEU A 296 -0.05 1.68 -9.62
CA LEU A 296 -1.25 1.14 -10.27
C LEU A 296 -1.79 -0.08 -9.50
N ILE A 297 -0.91 -0.97 -9.02
CA ILE A 297 -1.28 -2.12 -8.19
C ILE A 297 -1.83 -1.66 -6.84
N ALA A 298 -1.11 -0.77 -6.14
CA ALA A 298 -1.51 -0.26 -4.82
C ALA A 298 -2.86 0.49 -4.86
N THR A 299 -3.18 1.12 -6.00
CA THR A 299 -4.44 1.83 -6.24
C THR A 299 -5.51 0.97 -6.91
N LYS A 300 -5.31 -0.36 -7.01
CA LYS A 300 -6.24 -1.35 -7.57
C LYS A 300 -6.64 -1.08 -9.03
N LYS A 301 -5.76 -0.43 -9.79
CA LYS A 301 -5.91 -0.19 -11.23
C LYS A 301 -5.26 -1.27 -12.06
N MET A 302 -4.29 -2.00 -11.50
CA MET A 302 -3.57 -3.09 -12.12
C MET A 302 -3.58 -4.31 -11.20
N ARG A 303 -3.67 -5.50 -11.78
CA ARG A 303 -3.58 -6.75 -11.03
C ARG A 303 -2.14 -7.12 -10.79
N LYS A 304 -1.82 -7.50 -9.55
CA LYS A 304 -0.46 -7.91 -9.17
C LYS A 304 0.00 -9.21 -9.84
N LYS A 305 -0.92 -10.14 -10.10
CA LYS A 305 -0.58 -11.50 -10.58
C LYS A 305 0.01 -11.52 -11.99
N ASP A 306 -0.55 -10.71 -12.88
CA ASP A 306 -0.27 -10.72 -14.32
C ASP A 306 0.12 -9.33 -14.84
N GLU A 307 0.32 -8.35 -13.95
CA GLU A 307 0.59 -6.94 -14.24
C GLU A 307 -0.37 -6.31 -15.27
N LYS A 308 -1.59 -6.85 -15.36
CA LYS A 308 -2.56 -6.41 -16.37
C LYS A 308 -3.43 -5.31 -15.79
N ILE A 309 -3.56 -4.22 -16.53
CA ILE A 309 -4.44 -3.11 -16.15
C ILE A 309 -5.91 -3.52 -16.22
N GLU A 310 -6.70 -3.02 -15.27
CA GLU A 310 -8.15 -3.13 -15.28
C GLU A 310 -8.75 -2.30 -16.42
N LEU A 311 -9.80 -2.82 -17.07
CA LEU A 311 -10.32 -2.26 -18.32
C LEU A 311 -10.70 -0.77 -18.20
N ASP A 312 -11.35 -0.41 -17.08
CA ASP A 312 -11.75 0.94 -16.71
C ASP A 312 -10.59 1.93 -16.52
N TRP A 313 -9.37 1.43 -16.48
CA TRP A 313 -8.14 2.15 -16.21
C TRP A 313 -7.13 2.07 -17.36
N LYS A 314 -7.44 1.40 -18.47
CA LYS A 314 -6.58 1.27 -19.67
C LYS A 314 -6.01 2.59 -20.20
N TYR A 315 -6.72 3.70 -20.00
CA TYR A 315 -6.22 5.04 -20.29
C TYR A 315 -4.89 5.37 -19.61
N TYR A 316 -4.62 4.80 -18.44
CA TYR A 316 -3.42 5.04 -17.65
C TYR A 316 -2.35 3.95 -17.83
N ASP A 317 -2.53 3.04 -18.79
CA ASP A 317 -1.57 1.98 -19.04
C ASP A 317 -0.31 2.49 -19.74
N LEU A 318 0.80 1.78 -19.55
CA LEU A 318 2.00 1.99 -20.36
C LEU A 318 1.80 1.38 -21.76
N PRO A 319 2.46 1.90 -22.81
CA PRO A 319 2.37 1.32 -24.15
C PRO A 319 3.13 -0.02 -24.24
N ASP A 320 2.47 -1.08 -24.72
CA ASP A 320 3.08 -2.40 -24.94
C ASP A 320 3.71 -2.58 -26.34
N SER A 321 3.65 -1.55 -27.20
CA SER A 321 4.20 -1.57 -28.56
C SER A 321 4.98 -0.29 -28.83
N GLU A 322 5.70 -0.23 -29.96
CA GLU A 322 6.37 1.01 -30.42
C GLU A 322 5.41 2.18 -30.66
N LYS A 323 4.08 1.94 -30.66
CA LYS A 323 3.11 3.03 -30.71
C LYS A 323 3.21 3.89 -29.46
N SER A 324 3.63 5.13 -29.69
CA SER A 324 3.77 6.11 -28.64
C SER A 324 2.43 6.59 -28.08
N LYS A 325 2.48 7.11 -26.85
CA LYS A 325 1.31 7.61 -26.12
C LYS A 325 1.61 8.98 -25.49
N PRO A 326 0.74 9.99 -25.66
CA PRO A 326 0.97 11.32 -25.11
C PRO A 326 0.91 11.32 -23.58
N LEU A 327 1.81 12.07 -22.94
CA LEU A 327 1.88 12.21 -21.48
C LEU A 327 2.39 13.58 -21.03
N PHE A 328 2.37 13.78 -19.72
CA PHE A 328 2.98 14.91 -19.03
C PHE A 328 4.07 14.40 -18.09
N TYR A 329 5.17 15.14 -17.99
CA TYR A 329 6.27 14.78 -17.12
C TYR A 329 6.96 15.99 -16.50
N ILE A 330 7.64 15.78 -15.38
CA ILE A 330 8.50 16.75 -14.71
C ILE A 330 9.87 16.11 -14.52
N LEU A 331 10.90 16.89 -14.83
CA LEU A 331 12.29 16.56 -14.53
C LEU A 331 12.66 17.28 -13.23
N GLU A 332 12.83 16.55 -12.14
CA GLU A 332 13.23 17.08 -10.84
C GLU A 332 14.40 16.26 -10.28
N GLY A 333 15.62 16.81 -10.37
CA GLY A 333 16.84 16.07 -10.03
C GLY A 333 16.96 14.77 -10.83
N ASP A 334 17.10 13.65 -10.13
CA ASP A 334 17.16 12.31 -10.71
C ASP A 334 15.79 11.69 -11.05
N PHE A 335 14.69 12.34 -10.66
CA PHE A 335 13.35 11.80 -10.78
C PHE A 335 12.66 12.28 -12.06
N PHE A 336 12.11 11.30 -12.76
CA PHE A 336 11.24 11.50 -13.90
C PHE A 336 9.79 11.27 -13.45
N HIS A 337 9.12 12.31 -12.95
CA HIS A 337 7.71 12.19 -12.56
C HIS A 337 6.84 12.22 -13.80
N PHE A 338 5.99 11.22 -14.02
CA PHE A 338 5.17 11.17 -15.24
C PHE A 338 3.75 10.67 -15.03
N GLY A 339 2.87 11.03 -15.96
CA GLY A 339 1.53 10.51 -16.00
C GLY A 339 0.71 11.04 -17.17
N PHE A 340 -0.48 10.49 -17.33
CA PHE A 340 -1.35 10.76 -18.48
C PHE A 340 -2.31 11.94 -18.24
N THR A 341 -2.06 12.75 -17.20
CA THR A 341 -2.83 13.98 -16.90
C THR A 341 -1.92 15.04 -16.26
N PRO A 342 -2.20 16.35 -16.40
CA PRO A 342 -1.38 17.41 -15.79
C PRO A 342 -1.36 17.43 -14.26
N TYR A 343 -2.25 16.69 -13.60
CA TYR A 343 -2.21 16.52 -12.14
C TYR A 343 -1.77 15.09 -11.84
N LEU A 344 -0.53 14.79 -12.25
CA LEU A 344 0.08 13.46 -12.12
C LEU A 344 0.47 13.17 -10.66
N ARG A 345 0.68 11.89 -10.35
CA ARG A 345 1.18 11.48 -9.03
C ARG A 345 2.70 11.61 -9.06
N MET A 346 3.28 12.21 -8.04
CA MET A 346 4.72 12.46 -7.90
C MET A 346 5.34 11.38 -7.03
N PHE A 347 6.60 11.06 -7.27
CA PHE A 347 7.36 10.15 -6.42
C PHE A 347 7.85 10.91 -5.19
N TYR A 348 7.86 10.26 -4.03
CA TYR A 348 8.69 10.73 -2.91
C TYR A 348 10.18 10.54 -3.25
N ASN A 349 11.05 11.37 -2.68
CA ASN A 349 12.50 11.29 -2.90
C ASN A 349 13.14 10.16 -2.10
N LYS A 350 12.46 9.68 -1.05
CA LYS A 350 12.92 8.59 -0.18
C LYS A 350 11.98 7.37 -0.24
N THR A 351 12.50 6.21 0.16
CA THR A 351 11.72 4.98 0.32
C THR A 351 11.32 4.78 1.79
N VAL A 352 10.39 3.86 2.06
CA VAL A 352 10.00 3.50 3.43
C VAL A 352 11.21 3.13 4.30
N LEU A 353 12.20 2.42 3.75
CA LEU A 353 13.39 2.00 4.50
C LEU A 353 14.29 3.17 4.89
N ASP A 354 14.22 4.33 4.24
CA ASP A 354 14.98 5.51 4.66
C ASP A 354 14.53 6.05 6.02
N GLY A 355 13.29 5.75 6.43
CA GLY A 355 12.75 6.08 7.75
C GLY A 355 13.05 5.04 8.83
N VAL A 356 13.75 3.95 8.51
CA VAL A 356 14.14 2.91 9.46
C VAL A 356 15.49 3.27 10.11
N PRO A 357 15.71 3.02 11.42
CA PRO A 357 17.01 3.20 12.06
C PRO A 357 18.14 2.49 11.29
N LYS A 358 19.28 3.17 11.09
CA LYS A 358 20.39 2.65 10.27
C LYS A 358 20.97 1.33 10.82
N THR A 359 20.86 1.12 12.12
CA THR A 359 21.28 -0.08 12.85
C THR A 359 20.49 -1.33 12.41
N HIS A 360 19.21 -1.21 12.06
CA HIS A 360 18.41 -2.33 11.52
C HIS A 360 18.96 -2.83 10.18
N LYS A 361 19.53 -1.93 9.37
CA LYS A 361 20.11 -2.28 8.05
C LYS A 361 21.51 -2.88 8.14
N LYS A 362 22.14 -2.87 9.33
CA LYS A 362 23.55 -3.23 9.55
C LYS A 362 23.72 -4.40 10.51
N VAL A 363 22.64 -5.08 10.88
CA VAL A 363 22.72 -6.22 11.79
C VAL A 363 23.50 -7.33 11.09
N GLU A 364 24.58 -7.76 11.73
CA GLU A 364 25.35 -8.93 11.31
C GLU A 364 24.78 -10.16 12.00
N GLY A 365 24.70 -11.26 11.27
CA GLY A 365 24.15 -12.53 11.74
C GLY A 365 22.64 -12.68 11.64
N ILE A 366 22.10 -13.62 12.42
CA ILE A 366 20.74 -14.13 12.30
C ILE A 366 19.99 -13.87 13.60
N SER A 367 18.81 -13.24 13.49
CA SER A 367 17.96 -12.92 14.62
C SER A 367 17.35 -14.16 15.25
N TYR A 368 16.90 -14.06 16.51
CA TYR A 368 16.12 -15.10 17.18
C TYR A 368 14.97 -15.59 16.30
N VAL A 369 14.22 -14.65 15.72
CA VAL A 369 13.04 -14.97 14.93
C VAL A 369 13.39 -15.74 13.66
N ASN A 370 14.46 -15.36 12.97
CA ASN A 370 14.89 -16.10 11.78
C ASN A 370 15.48 -17.47 12.14
N GLY A 371 16.16 -17.58 13.29
CA GLY A 371 16.63 -18.85 13.83
C GLY A 371 15.50 -19.79 14.23
N ILE A 372 14.39 -19.30 14.79
CA ILE A 372 13.27 -20.15 15.26
C ILE A 372 12.31 -20.49 14.12
N PHE A 373 11.86 -19.48 13.39
CA PHE A 373 10.79 -19.60 12.39
C PHE A 373 11.32 -19.86 10.97
N GLY A 374 12.63 -19.85 10.78
CA GLY A 374 13.28 -20.05 9.49
C GLY A 374 13.20 -18.83 8.57
N PHE A 375 13.88 -18.96 7.43
CA PHE A 375 13.95 -18.00 6.34
C PHE A 375 14.36 -18.70 5.04
N SER A 376 14.14 -18.05 3.90
CA SER A 376 14.42 -18.62 2.59
C SER A 376 15.13 -17.62 1.70
N ASN A 377 16.16 -18.04 0.99
CA ASN A 377 16.84 -17.23 -0.03
C ASN A 377 17.47 -15.92 0.50
N VAL A 378 17.99 -15.96 1.73
CA VAL A 378 18.65 -14.81 2.38
C VAL A 378 20.12 -14.76 2.02
N GLN A 379 20.58 -13.60 1.57
CA GLN A 379 22.00 -13.32 1.40
C GLN A 379 22.63 -12.95 2.76
N LEU A 380 23.37 -13.88 3.36
CA LEU A 380 24.12 -13.60 4.59
C LEU A 380 25.49 -12.99 4.26
N LYS A 381 26.01 -12.20 5.19
CA LYS A 381 27.36 -11.65 5.08
C LYS A 381 28.36 -12.81 5.06
N GLY A 382 29.26 -12.84 4.08
CA GLY A 382 30.26 -13.91 3.92
C GLY A 382 29.79 -15.16 3.15
N SER A 383 28.49 -15.32 2.87
CA SER A 383 28.01 -16.45 2.07
C SER A 383 28.16 -16.18 0.56
N LYS A 384 28.68 -17.15 -0.21
CA LYS A 384 28.83 -17.02 -1.68
C LYS A 384 27.49 -17.07 -2.44
N LYS A 385 26.46 -17.61 -1.81
CA LYS A 385 25.12 -17.78 -2.36
C LYS A 385 24.07 -17.45 -1.30
N PRO A 386 22.83 -17.13 -1.70
CA PRO A 386 21.71 -17.08 -0.77
C PRO A 386 21.53 -18.43 -0.07
N VAL A 387 21.15 -18.36 1.20
CA VAL A 387 20.96 -19.52 2.07
C VAL A 387 19.53 -19.56 2.60
N SER A 388 19.06 -20.76 2.88
CA SER A 388 17.74 -21.01 3.46
C SER A 388 17.88 -21.86 4.72
N TYR A 389 17.02 -21.60 5.70
CA TYR A 389 16.98 -22.34 6.95
C TYR A 389 15.54 -22.68 7.30
N LYS A 390 15.27 -23.97 7.52
CA LYS A 390 13.92 -24.47 7.75
C LYS A 390 13.44 -24.05 9.14
N SER A 391 12.16 -23.71 9.26
CA SER A 391 11.51 -23.47 10.55
C SER A 391 11.74 -24.65 11.49
N ARG A 392 12.09 -24.35 12.74
CA ARG A 392 12.18 -25.32 13.85
C ARG A 392 10.88 -25.42 14.65
N VAL A 393 9.86 -24.65 14.27
CA VAL A 393 8.53 -24.65 14.88
C VAL A 393 7.43 -24.95 13.86
N GLY A 394 6.43 -25.73 14.28
CA GLY A 394 5.21 -26.06 13.54
C GLY A 394 3.97 -25.74 14.37
N PHE A 395 2.95 -25.15 13.73
CA PHE A 395 1.71 -24.72 14.41
C PHE A 395 0.54 -25.50 13.85
N GLU A 396 -0.19 -26.21 14.71
CA GLU A 396 -1.49 -26.78 14.37
C GLU A 396 -2.58 -25.71 14.41
N ASP A 397 -3.70 -26.00 13.75
CA ASP A 397 -4.93 -25.23 13.90
C ASP A 397 -5.41 -25.29 15.35
N ALA A 398 -5.74 -24.15 15.95
CA ALA A 398 -6.34 -24.10 17.27
C ALA A 398 -7.86 -24.35 17.14
N VAL A 399 -8.33 -25.53 17.52
CA VAL A 399 -9.71 -25.98 17.31
C VAL A 399 -10.58 -25.58 18.51
N VAL A 400 -11.83 -25.20 18.25
CA VAL A 400 -12.79 -24.89 19.33
C VAL A 400 -12.99 -26.09 20.25
N GLU A 401 -12.97 -25.85 21.55
CA GLU A 401 -13.41 -26.83 22.55
C GLU A 401 -14.94 -26.79 22.70
N GLY A 402 -15.60 -27.95 22.55
CA GLY A 402 -17.05 -28.06 22.66
C GLY A 402 -17.81 -27.52 21.45
N GLU A 403 -18.99 -26.96 21.68
CA GLU A 403 -19.85 -26.42 20.63
C GLU A 403 -19.51 -24.96 20.32
N ALA A 404 -19.21 -24.67 19.05
CA ALA A 404 -19.00 -23.32 18.57
C ALA A 404 -20.33 -22.61 18.30
N VAL A 405 -20.56 -21.50 18.99
CA VAL A 405 -21.80 -20.71 18.85
C VAL A 405 -21.49 -19.38 18.17
N VAL A 406 -22.20 -19.09 17.08
CA VAL A 406 -22.16 -17.78 16.40
C VAL A 406 -22.85 -16.74 17.28
N ASP A 407 -22.24 -15.56 17.39
CA ASP A 407 -22.83 -14.45 18.12
C ASP A 407 -23.71 -13.61 17.20
N GLU A 408 -24.98 -14.02 17.07
CA GLU A 408 -25.97 -13.33 16.24
C GLU A 408 -26.16 -11.86 16.62
N GLU A 409 -26.01 -11.49 17.90
CA GLU A 409 -26.10 -10.09 18.32
C GLU A 409 -24.93 -9.26 17.77
N SER A 410 -23.77 -9.89 17.56
CA SER A 410 -22.56 -9.24 17.06
C SER A 410 -22.31 -9.49 15.57
N SER A 411 -23.22 -10.19 14.88
CA SER A 411 -23.24 -10.37 13.43
C SER A 411 -23.79 -9.11 12.75
N VAL A 412 -22.88 -8.23 12.30
CA VAL A 412 -23.23 -6.89 11.82
C VAL A 412 -22.44 -6.46 10.58
N LYS A 413 -22.97 -5.46 9.88
CA LYS A 413 -22.29 -4.81 8.74
C LYS A 413 -21.22 -3.84 9.26
N LEU A 414 -19.98 -4.03 8.83
CA LEU A 414 -18.83 -3.20 9.22
C LEU A 414 -18.07 -2.67 8.02
N LEU A 415 -17.53 -1.45 8.16
CA LEU A 415 -16.58 -0.88 7.21
C LEU A 415 -15.16 -1.38 7.51
N LEU A 416 -14.75 -2.45 6.85
CA LEU A 416 -13.42 -3.04 7.01
C LEU A 416 -12.42 -2.45 6.00
N ALA A 417 -12.16 -1.15 6.11
CA ALA A 417 -11.16 -0.48 5.28
C ALA A 417 -9.74 -0.83 5.73
N GLU A 418 -8.88 -1.17 4.78
CA GLU A 418 -7.47 -1.45 5.02
C GLU A 418 -6.69 -0.14 5.22
N PRO A 419 -5.99 0.05 6.36
CA PRO A 419 -5.10 1.18 6.58
C PRO A 419 -4.05 1.29 5.47
N LYS A 420 -3.81 2.49 4.96
CA LYS A 420 -2.86 2.71 3.85
C LYS A 420 -1.56 3.33 4.37
N PRO A 421 -0.39 2.71 4.12
CA PRO A 421 0.89 3.27 4.56
C PRO A 421 1.22 4.61 3.91
N THR A 422 0.55 4.97 2.80
CA THR A 422 0.63 6.31 2.20
C THR A 422 0.05 7.42 3.08
N SER A 423 -0.70 7.09 4.15
CA SER A 423 -1.18 8.05 5.15
C SER A 423 -0.04 8.43 6.10
N TYR A 424 0.87 9.27 5.60
CA TYR A 424 2.09 9.69 6.29
C TYR A 424 1.84 10.24 7.70
N ASN A 425 0.73 10.94 7.89
CA ASN A 425 0.31 11.53 9.16
C ASN A 425 0.01 10.49 10.25
N LEU A 426 -0.33 9.25 9.87
CA LEU A 426 -0.60 8.15 10.81
C LEU A 426 0.57 7.16 10.90
N TYR A 427 1.34 7.00 9.83
CA TYR A 427 2.39 5.97 9.73
C TYR A 427 3.80 6.45 10.05
N LEU A 428 4.03 7.77 10.04
CA LEU A 428 5.30 8.38 10.41
C LEU A 428 5.20 9.00 11.79
N LYS A 429 6.33 9.03 12.52
CA LYS A 429 6.42 9.74 13.79
C LYS A 429 6.27 11.24 13.52
N GLN A 430 5.23 11.85 14.10
CA GLN A 430 4.94 13.28 13.97
C GLN A 430 5.36 14.01 15.24
N ASN A 431 5.79 15.26 15.10
CA ASN A 431 5.93 16.16 16.24
C ASN A 431 4.51 16.64 16.63
N LEU A 432 4.08 16.36 17.86
CA LEU A 432 2.73 16.71 18.34
C LEU A 432 2.46 18.22 18.37
N ASN A 433 3.52 19.04 18.42
CA ASN A 433 3.42 20.50 18.40
C ASN A 433 3.59 21.09 16.99
N ALA A 434 3.82 20.26 15.97
CA ALA A 434 3.98 20.73 14.60
C ALA A 434 2.64 21.18 14.00
N SER A 435 2.67 22.26 13.23
CA SER A 435 1.54 22.63 12.39
C SER A 435 1.34 21.62 11.26
N LYS A 436 0.18 21.66 10.60
CA LYS A 436 -0.10 20.80 9.43
C LYS A 436 0.95 20.93 8.31
N LYS A 437 1.62 22.08 8.22
CA LYS A 437 2.65 22.37 7.21
C LYS A 437 4.03 21.81 7.56
N GLU A 438 4.22 21.37 8.79
CA GLU A 438 5.48 20.84 9.33
C GLU A 438 5.41 19.34 9.59
N LEU A 439 4.31 18.69 9.19
CA LEU A 439 4.18 17.24 9.31
C LEU A 439 5.28 16.53 8.52
N ALA A 440 5.87 15.52 9.14
CA ALA A 440 6.82 14.64 8.49
C ALA A 440 6.10 13.84 7.39
N ILE A 441 6.65 13.90 6.19
CA ILE A 441 6.23 13.12 5.02
C ILE A 441 7.33 12.11 4.66
N TYR A 442 7.17 11.31 3.61
CA TYR A 442 8.20 10.38 3.14
C TYR A 442 9.36 11.10 2.40
N ASP A 443 9.71 12.31 2.86
CA ASP A 443 10.84 13.13 2.42
C ASP A 443 11.50 13.79 3.62
N GLY A 444 12.67 14.42 3.42
CA GLY A 444 13.40 15.06 4.51
C GLY A 444 13.82 14.04 5.56
N ASP A 445 13.98 14.45 6.82
CA ASP A 445 14.23 13.52 7.91
C ASP A 445 12.89 13.01 8.47
N PHE A 446 12.65 11.70 8.39
CA PHE A 446 11.44 11.07 8.91
C PHE A 446 11.75 9.72 9.52
N ARG A 447 10.87 9.27 10.41
CA ARG A 447 10.92 7.95 11.04
C ARG A 447 9.58 7.25 10.91
N ILE A 448 9.59 5.96 10.60
CA ILE A 448 8.36 5.17 10.59
C ILE A 448 7.88 4.89 12.02
N GLY A 449 6.57 4.67 12.18
CA GLY A 449 5.96 4.38 13.48
C GLY A 449 6.47 3.09 14.13
N GLY A 450 6.71 2.05 13.32
CA GLY A 450 7.20 0.73 13.76
C GLY A 450 6.22 -0.39 13.47
N VAL A 451 6.04 -1.32 14.42
CA VAL A 451 5.12 -2.47 14.28
C VAL A 451 3.72 -2.06 14.72
N LYS A 452 2.77 -2.06 13.78
CA LYS A 452 1.38 -1.65 14.02
C LYS A 452 0.66 -2.62 14.97
N GLN A 453 0.06 -2.09 16.03
CA GLN A 453 -0.77 -2.81 17.00
C GLN A 453 -2.13 -2.13 17.15
N TYR A 454 -3.22 -2.90 17.13
CA TYR A 454 -4.56 -2.35 17.36
C TYR A 454 -4.80 -2.12 18.85
N TRP A 455 -5.60 -1.10 19.19
CA TRP A 455 -6.02 -0.90 20.57
C TRP A 455 -6.87 -2.08 21.04
N LEU A 456 -6.49 -2.68 22.18
CA LEU A 456 -7.13 -3.87 22.73
C LEU A 456 -8.36 -3.48 23.56
N ARG A 457 -9.50 -3.33 22.88
CA ARG A 457 -10.76 -2.89 23.50
C ARG A 457 -11.43 -4.03 24.26
N ASN A 458 -12.13 -3.72 25.35
CA ASN A 458 -13.01 -4.65 26.07
C ASN A 458 -14.49 -4.49 25.68
N HIS A 459 -14.78 -3.63 24.69
CA HIS A 459 -16.10 -3.28 24.20
C HIS A 459 -16.08 -3.28 22.67
N LEU A 460 -17.25 -3.44 22.06
CA LEU A 460 -17.43 -3.34 20.62
C LEU A 460 -17.84 -1.93 20.24
N TRP A 461 -17.26 -1.42 19.15
CA TRP A 461 -17.73 -0.18 18.53
C TRP A 461 -18.77 -0.53 17.49
N THR A 462 -19.93 0.09 17.58
CA THR A 462 -20.95 0.02 16.54
C THR A 462 -20.65 1.07 15.49
N TRP A 463 -20.86 0.67 14.23
CA TRP A 463 -20.77 1.56 13.10
C TRP A 463 -22.14 1.68 12.46
N GLU A 464 -22.61 2.92 12.32
CA GLU A 464 -23.79 3.21 11.55
C GLU A 464 -23.35 3.77 10.18
N PRO A 465 -23.78 3.17 9.06
CA PRO A 465 -23.49 3.71 7.74
C PRO A 465 -24.13 5.08 7.57
N GLU A 466 -23.31 6.12 7.39
CA GLU A 466 -23.82 7.39 6.89
C GLU A 466 -24.34 7.24 5.45
N LYS A 467 -25.27 8.10 5.03
CA LYS A 467 -25.78 8.10 3.64
C LYS A 467 -24.63 8.38 2.67
N GLY A 468 -24.41 7.49 1.70
CA GLY A 468 -23.49 7.69 0.57
C GLY A 468 -22.23 6.83 0.56
N TRP A 469 -22.04 5.95 1.55
CA TRP A 469 -20.94 4.98 1.53
C TRP A 469 -21.15 3.89 0.48
N ASN A 470 -20.06 3.46 -0.16
CA ASN A 470 -20.09 2.43 -1.18
C ASN A 470 -20.32 1.06 -0.52
N GLU A 471 -21.41 0.36 -0.88
CA GLU A 471 -21.71 -0.98 -0.40
C GLU A 471 -20.56 -1.98 -0.67
N ASN A 472 -19.76 -1.73 -1.72
CA ASN A 472 -18.55 -2.49 -2.05
C ASN A 472 -17.38 -2.26 -1.07
N MET A 473 -17.57 -1.50 0.01
CA MET A 473 -16.64 -1.42 1.14
C MET A 473 -17.15 -2.08 2.43
N ILE A 474 -18.46 -2.35 2.54
CA ILE A 474 -19.11 -2.95 3.71
C ILE A 474 -19.03 -4.49 3.73
N THR A 475 -18.63 -5.09 4.83
CA THR A 475 -18.59 -6.54 5.03
C THR A 475 -19.56 -6.94 6.13
N HIS A 476 -20.32 -8.02 5.95
CA HIS A 476 -21.13 -8.60 7.01
C HIS A 476 -20.31 -9.68 7.73
N VAL A 477 -20.03 -9.51 9.01
CA VAL A 477 -19.22 -10.46 9.80
C VAL A 477 -20.11 -11.38 10.63
N HIS A 478 -19.71 -12.65 10.78
CA HIS A 478 -20.40 -13.66 11.59
C HIS A 478 -19.43 -14.25 12.63
N PRO A 479 -19.17 -13.53 13.73
CA PRO A 479 -18.19 -13.91 14.75
C PRO A 479 -18.68 -15.06 15.63
N LEU A 480 -17.75 -15.78 16.26
CA LEU A 480 -18.06 -16.65 17.40
C LEU A 480 -18.15 -15.83 18.70
N GLN A 481 -18.89 -16.36 19.68
CA GLN A 481 -19.18 -15.70 20.95
C GLN A 481 -17.92 -15.42 21.81
N LYS A 482 -18.05 -14.42 22.69
CA LYS A 482 -17.12 -14.26 23.81
C LYS A 482 -17.12 -15.54 24.65
N GLY A 483 -15.96 -15.96 25.10
CA GLY A 483 -15.76 -17.15 25.92
C GLY A 483 -15.48 -18.41 25.11
N THR A 484 -15.53 -18.38 23.77
CA THR A 484 -15.06 -19.49 22.94
C THR A 484 -13.61 -19.81 23.27
N ILE A 485 -13.35 -21.08 23.58
CA ILE A 485 -12.03 -21.61 23.92
C ILE A 485 -11.50 -22.37 22.71
N PHE A 486 -10.24 -22.15 22.39
CA PHE A 486 -9.53 -22.83 21.30
C PHE A 486 -8.30 -23.52 21.86
N THR A 487 -8.06 -24.76 21.43
CA THR A 487 -6.90 -25.56 21.84
C THR A 487 -6.05 -25.90 20.65
N GLY A 488 -4.77 -25.61 20.76
CA GLY A 488 -3.79 -25.87 19.71
C GLY A 488 -2.47 -26.37 20.27
N LYS A 489 -1.60 -26.82 19.36
CA LYS A 489 -0.24 -27.27 19.68
C LYS A 489 0.79 -26.56 18.81
N ILE A 490 1.92 -26.27 19.43
CA ILE A 490 3.13 -25.78 18.75
C ILE A 490 4.21 -26.83 18.94
N TYR A 491 4.59 -27.53 17.88
CA TYR A 491 5.72 -28.45 17.91
C TYR A 491 6.99 -27.66 17.70
N PHE A 492 8.04 -28.01 18.44
CA PHE A 492 9.35 -27.41 18.30
C PHE A 492 10.44 -28.48 18.32
N GLU A 493 11.46 -28.25 17.52
CA GLU A 493 12.61 -29.13 17.38
C GLU A 493 13.89 -28.33 17.59
N ASN A 494 14.84 -28.92 18.30
CA ASN A 494 16.19 -28.40 18.45
C ASN A 494 16.30 -26.96 18.96
N LEU A 495 15.43 -26.50 19.87
CA LEU A 495 15.50 -25.15 20.45
C LEU A 495 16.47 -25.08 21.63
N HIS A 496 17.15 -23.94 21.78
CA HIS A 496 17.83 -23.61 23.04
C HIS A 496 16.82 -23.14 24.11
N GLU A 497 17.23 -23.16 25.39
CA GLU A 497 16.38 -22.71 26.52
C GLU A 497 15.91 -21.26 26.37
N ASP A 498 16.78 -20.36 25.91
CA ASP A 498 16.46 -18.95 25.63
C ASP A 498 15.45 -18.80 24.49
N GLU A 499 15.57 -19.62 23.44
CA GLU A 499 14.63 -19.64 22.31
C GLU A 499 13.25 -20.18 22.70
N LEU A 500 13.20 -21.25 23.50
CA LEU A 500 11.95 -21.76 24.05
C LEU A 500 11.31 -20.73 24.99
N GLY A 501 12.11 -20.08 25.83
CA GLY A 501 11.67 -18.99 26.69
C GLY A 501 11.04 -17.84 25.90
N LEU A 502 11.69 -17.40 24.81
CA LEU A 502 11.14 -16.38 23.91
C LEU A 502 9.84 -16.85 23.24
N LEU A 503 9.75 -18.11 22.80
CA LEU A 503 8.56 -18.66 22.17
C LEU A 503 7.36 -18.68 23.14
N LEU A 504 7.59 -19.13 24.38
CA LEU A 504 6.59 -19.12 25.45
C LEU A 504 6.17 -17.69 25.79
N TRP A 505 7.14 -16.77 25.93
CA TRP A 505 6.85 -15.37 26.23
C TRP A 505 6.04 -14.69 25.13
N ALA A 506 6.40 -14.94 23.86
CA ALA A 506 5.69 -14.41 22.71
C ALA A 506 4.27 -14.98 22.55
N LEU A 507 4.03 -16.20 23.06
CA LEU A 507 2.71 -16.82 23.08
C LEU A 507 1.85 -16.29 24.24
N GLN A 508 2.36 -16.29 25.47
CA GLN A 508 1.57 -15.97 26.67
C GLN A 508 1.45 -14.47 26.93
N LEU A 509 2.54 -13.73 26.73
CA LEU A 509 2.78 -12.37 27.27
C LEU A 509 2.66 -12.32 28.80
N GLU A 510 2.92 -11.14 29.38
CA GLU A 510 2.83 -10.90 30.83
C GLU A 510 1.38 -10.97 31.34
N GLU A 511 1.20 -11.17 32.65
CA GLU A 511 -0.12 -11.13 33.28
C GLU A 511 -0.85 -9.80 32.98
N GLY A 512 -2.14 -9.88 32.69
CA GLY A 512 -2.95 -8.72 32.29
C GLY A 512 -2.74 -8.27 30.84
N CYS A 513 -1.86 -8.92 30.08
CA CYS A 513 -1.74 -8.69 28.64
C CYS A 513 -2.79 -9.47 27.85
N TYR A 514 -3.13 -8.93 26.69
CA TYR A 514 -4.07 -9.53 25.75
C TYR A 514 -3.49 -9.44 24.35
N GLN A 515 -4.04 -10.24 23.44
CA GLN A 515 -3.67 -10.23 22.04
C GLN A 515 -4.91 -9.98 21.19
N ASN A 516 -4.72 -9.74 19.89
CA ASN A 516 -5.84 -9.55 18.98
C ASN A 516 -5.69 -10.36 17.69
N LEU A 517 -6.72 -11.12 17.33
CA LEU A 517 -6.79 -12.01 16.18
C LEU A 517 -8.01 -11.75 15.31
N GLY A 518 -7.89 -12.06 14.01
CA GLY A 518 -9.01 -12.01 13.07
C GLY A 518 -9.34 -10.62 12.51
N LEU A 519 -10.55 -10.50 11.97
CA LEU A 519 -11.10 -9.30 11.35
C LEU A 519 -11.68 -8.35 12.40
N ALA A 520 -12.08 -7.14 11.96
CA ALA A 520 -12.80 -6.17 12.77
C ALA A 520 -12.11 -5.70 14.07
N LYS A 521 -10.78 -5.88 14.19
CA LYS A 521 -9.96 -5.46 15.34
C LYS A 521 -10.19 -4.01 15.76
N ALA A 522 -10.32 -3.12 14.78
CA ALA A 522 -10.57 -1.69 15.00
C ALA A 522 -11.87 -1.42 15.79
N TYR A 523 -12.86 -2.30 15.64
CA TYR A 523 -14.15 -2.26 16.32
C TYR A 523 -14.16 -3.05 17.64
N GLY A 524 -13.01 -3.58 18.08
CA GLY A 524 -12.90 -4.30 19.35
C GLY A 524 -13.13 -5.81 19.28
N TYR A 525 -13.32 -6.38 18.08
CA TYR A 525 -13.42 -7.83 17.91
C TYR A 525 -12.07 -8.51 18.12
N GLY A 526 -12.13 -9.79 18.49
CA GLY A 526 -10.99 -10.69 18.48
C GLY A 526 -9.92 -10.42 19.52
N ARG A 527 -10.24 -9.71 20.61
CA ARG A 527 -9.38 -9.70 21.80
C ARG A 527 -9.37 -11.09 22.44
N VAL A 528 -8.18 -11.61 22.68
CA VAL A 528 -7.94 -12.96 23.19
C VAL A 528 -6.90 -12.95 24.29
N LYS A 529 -6.88 -13.99 25.11
CA LYS A 529 -5.80 -14.28 26.07
C LYS A 529 -5.41 -15.75 26.00
N ILE A 530 -4.16 -16.06 26.32
CA ILE A 530 -3.75 -17.43 26.59
C ILE A 530 -4.03 -17.71 28.07
N ASN A 531 -4.80 -18.75 28.36
CA ASN A 531 -5.24 -19.08 29.72
C ASN A 531 -4.42 -20.22 30.34
N GLN A 532 -3.95 -21.15 29.52
CA GLN A 532 -3.19 -22.31 29.96
C GLN A 532 -2.11 -22.64 28.92
N ILE A 533 -0.93 -23.00 29.40
CA ILE A 533 0.17 -23.55 28.62
C ILE A 533 0.68 -24.78 29.38
N GLN A 534 0.90 -25.88 28.66
CA GLN A 534 1.49 -27.13 29.15
C GLN A 534 2.68 -27.52 28.29
#